data_AF-A0A535UZD6-F1
#
_entry.id   AF-A0A535UZD6-F1
#
_cell.length_a   1.000
_cell.length_b   1.000
_cell.length_c   1.000
_cell.angle_alpha   90.00
_cell.angle_beta   90.00
_cell.angle_gamma   90.00
#
_symmetry.space_group_name_H-M   'P 1'
#
loop_
_entity.id
_entity.type
_entity.pdbx_description
1 polymer ?
#
loop_
_entity_poly.entity_id
_entity_poly.type
_entity_poly.pdbx_seq_one_letter_code
_entity_poly.pdbx_strand_id
1 'polypeptide(L)'
;MGAVMASLAACSGASTGTATPAATPSPARDAAAEAYVALIHNFWIEEQSADEASNGKNLAARVCLGVDPPGTPADLQLVDPAACHERAIALLATHQKFLGDLDRTPAPAKFLPDDQVFRAQIPKTIADLNRLISATQSGGKSAVLQAATAYNGDMYPSVTDALNDVDPSVRHP
;
A
#
# COMPACT_ATOMS: atom_id res chain seq x y z
N MET A 1 71.19 -39.04 -39.81
CA MET A 1 69.78 -39.35 -39.51
C MET A 1 68.95 -38.17 -39.97
N GLY A 2 68.30 -38.31 -41.12
CA GLY A 2 67.59 -37.23 -41.82
C GLY A 2 66.08 -37.38 -41.71
N ALA A 3 65.44 -36.30 -41.27
CA ALA A 3 64.43 -35.53 -42.01
C ALA A 3 63.10 -36.18 -42.49
N VAL A 4 62.01 -35.57 -41.98
CA VAL A 4 60.73 -35.13 -42.60
C VAL A 4 59.57 -36.11 -42.90
N MET A 5 58.37 -35.52 -42.70
CA MET A 5 57.04 -35.75 -43.29
C MET A 5 56.11 -36.71 -42.55
N ALA A 6 55.01 -36.27 -41.91
CA ALA A 6 53.82 -35.53 -42.37
C ALA A 6 52.70 -36.44 -42.95
N SER A 7 51.54 -36.33 -42.27
CA SER A 7 50.18 -36.29 -42.84
C SER A 7 49.28 -37.55 -42.86
N LEU A 8 48.18 -37.39 -42.12
CA LEU A 8 46.76 -37.65 -42.45
C LEU A 8 46.18 -39.08 -42.39
N ALA A 9 45.26 -39.26 -41.42
CA ALA A 9 44.03 -40.03 -41.61
C ALA A 9 42.87 -39.41 -40.80
N ALA A 10 42.06 -38.60 -41.49
CA ALA A 10 40.64 -38.31 -41.27
C ALA A 10 39.82 -39.61 -41.53
N CYS A 11 38.58 -39.88 -41.11
CA CYS A 11 37.48 -39.33 -40.30
C CYS A 11 36.64 -40.59 -39.90
N SER A 12 35.85 -40.66 -38.83
CA SER A 12 34.47 -40.16 -38.74
C SER A 12 33.82 -40.81 -37.53
N GLY A 13 33.18 -40.02 -36.68
CA GLY A 13 32.38 -40.48 -35.55
C GLY A 13 31.69 -39.28 -34.90
N ALA A 14 30.89 -38.57 -35.69
CA ALA A 14 30.12 -37.43 -35.23
C ALA A 14 28.91 -37.91 -34.41
N SER A 15 29.03 -37.89 -33.09
CA SER A 15 27.87 -37.82 -32.20
C SER A 15 27.57 -36.35 -31.95
N THR A 16 26.65 -35.79 -32.74
CA THR A 16 25.99 -34.51 -32.49
C THR A 16 25.16 -34.63 -31.20
N GLY A 17 25.81 -34.35 -30.07
CA GLY A 17 25.11 -34.01 -28.84
C GLY A 17 24.47 -32.64 -29.03
N THR A 18 23.21 -32.60 -29.42
CA THR A 18 22.40 -31.39 -29.42
C THR A 18 22.31 -30.91 -27.98
N ALA A 19 23.13 -29.92 -27.61
CA ALA A 19 22.97 -29.20 -26.36
C ALA A 19 21.61 -28.51 -26.42
N THR A 20 20.63 -29.08 -25.72
CA THR A 20 19.37 -28.41 -25.45
C THR A 20 19.72 -27.07 -24.79
N PRO A 21 19.26 -25.91 -25.28
CA PRO A 21 19.42 -24.69 -24.53
C PRO A 21 18.76 -24.93 -23.17
N ALA A 22 19.53 -24.79 -22.09
CA ALA A 22 18.99 -24.80 -20.75
C ALA A 22 17.86 -23.77 -20.74
N ALA A 23 16.64 -24.22 -20.47
CA ALA A 23 15.51 -23.34 -20.29
C ALA A 23 15.94 -22.30 -19.26
N THR A 24 15.96 -21.03 -19.66
CA THR A 24 16.17 -19.91 -18.75
C THR A 24 15.19 -20.13 -17.60
N PRO A 25 15.66 -20.25 -16.33
CA PRO A 25 14.73 -20.39 -15.23
C PRO A 25 13.78 -19.20 -15.31
N SER A 26 12.47 -19.51 -15.38
CA SER A 26 11.42 -18.50 -15.22
C SER A 26 11.79 -17.68 -13.99
N PRO A 27 11.73 -16.33 -14.02
CA PRO A 27 12.20 -15.52 -12.91
C PRO A 27 11.56 -16.06 -11.63
N ALA A 28 12.40 -16.46 -10.68
CA ALA A 28 11.94 -16.96 -9.40
C ALA A 28 10.98 -15.92 -8.83
N ARG A 29 9.79 -16.34 -8.40
CA ARG A 29 8.82 -15.44 -7.77
C ARG A 29 9.54 -14.71 -6.63
N ASP A 30 9.49 -13.39 -6.69
CA ASP A 30 10.06 -12.53 -5.66
C ASP A 30 9.13 -12.54 -4.45
N ALA A 31 9.27 -13.56 -3.60
CA ALA A 31 8.43 -13.76 -2.43
C ALA A 31 8.44 -12.57 -1.46
N ALA A 32 9.56 -11.82 -1.40
CA ALA A 32 9.64 -10.61 -0.60
C ALA A 32 8.78 -9.49 -1.18
N ALA A 33 8.83 -9.30 -2.51
CA ALA A 33 7.92 -8.36 -3.17
C ALA A 33 6.46 -8.78 -3.08
N GLU A 34 6.13 -10.06 -3.23
CA GLU A 34 4.76 -10.55 -3.08
C GLU A 34 4.23 -10.31 -1.66
N ALA A 35 5.03 -10.58 -0.64
CA ALA A 35 4.65 -10.33 0.76
C ALA A 35 4.46 -8.82 1.04
N TYR A 36 5.34 -7.97 0.53
CA TYR A 36 5.24 -6.52 0.70
C TYR A 36 4.00 -5.96 -0.02
N VAL A 37 3.76 -6.35 -1.28
CA VAL A 37 2.56 -5.94 -2.03
C VAL A 37 1.29 -6.41 -1.30
N ALA A 38 1.26 -7.65 -0.80
CA ALA A 38 0.12 -8.16 -0.05
C ALA A 38 -0.13 -7.38 1.25
N LEU A 39 0.92 -6.95 1.95
CA LEU A 39 0.80 -6.07 3.12
C LEU A 39 0.13 -4.75 2.75
N ILE A 40 0.62 -4.08 1.69
CA ILE A 40 0.08 -2.80 1.24
C ILE A 40 -1.38 -2.93 0.78
N HIS A 41 -1.68 -3.98 0.01
CA HIS A 41 -3.03 -4.31 -0.45
C HIS A 41 -4.01 -4.48 0.72
N ASN A 42 -3.62 -5.29 1.71
CA ASN A 42 -4.48 -5.58 2.86
C ASN A 42 -4.74 -4.33 3.71
N PHE A 43 -3.74 -3.47 3.88
CA PHE A 43 -3.93 -2.18 4.56
C PHE A 43 -5.01 -1.35 3.86
N TRP A 44 -4.96 -1.22 2.53
CA TRP A 44 -5.96 -0.44 1.79
C TRP A 44 -7.38 -1.05 1.84
N ILE A 45 -7.51 -2.38 1.87
CA ILE A 45 -8.80 -3.04 2.07
C ILE A 45 -9.35 -2.74 3.48
N GLU A 46 -8.52 -2.87 4.50
CA GLU A 46 -8.88 -2.62 5.89
C GLU A 46 -9.27 -1.14 6.10
N GLU A 47 -8.56 -0.22 5.45
CA GLU A 47 -8.86 1.23 5.42
C GLU A 47 -10.25 1.50 4.83
N GLN A 48 -10.52 1.01 3.61
CA GLN A 48 -11.83 1.19 2.97
C GLN A 48 -12.97 0.53 3.75
N SER A 49 -12.70 -0.59 4.42
CA SER A 49 -13.66 -1.24 5.29
C SER A 49 -13.95 -0.40 6.54
N ALA A 50 -12.94 0.25 7.11
CA ALA A 50 -13.11 1.15 8.25
C ALA A 50 -13.90 2.40 7.86
N ASP A 51 -13.66 2.96 6.67
CA ASP A 51 -14.39 4.11 6.11
C ASP A 51 -15.81 3.80 5.64
N GLU A 52 -16.17 2.52 5.52
CA GLU A 52 -17.35 2.02 4.80
C GLU A 52 -17.44 2.55 3.36
N ALA A 53 -16.28 2.75 2.72
CA ALA A 53 -16.16 3.17 1.33
C ALA A 53 -16.59 2.04 0.37
N SER A 54 -16.36 0.78 0.75
CA SER A 54 -16.64 -0.41 -0.07
C SER A 54 -18.13 -0.64 -0.39
N ASN A 55 -19.05 -0.01 0.35
CA ASN A 55 -20.49 -0.07 0.13
C ASN A 55 -21.06 1.13 -0.66
N GLY A 56 -20.19 1.98 -1.22
CA GLY A 56 -20.58 3.17 -1.99
C GLY A 56 -21.19 4.29 -1.14
N LYS A 57 -21.10 4.18 0.19
CA LYS A 57 -21.67 5.16 1.13
C LYS A 57 -20.66 6.20 1.61
N ASN A 58 -19.36 5.87 1.55
CA ASN A 58 -18.25 6.69 2.07
C ASN A 58 -18.63 7.37 3.40
N LEU A 59 -19.07 6.53 4.35
CA LEU A 59 -19.77 7.01 5.54
C LEU A 59 -18.88 7.95 6.34
N ALA A 60 -17.58 7.65 6.44
CA ALA A 60 -16.58 8.53 7.07
C ALA A 60 -16.57 9.93 6.45
N ALA A 61 -16.56 10.08 5.12
CA ALA A 61 -16.63 11.40 4.50
C ALA A 61 -17.90 12.17 4.87
N ARG A 62 -19.04 11.48 4.94
CA ARG A 62 -20.30 12.10 5.37
C ARG A 62 -20.28 12.51 6.84
N VAL A 63 -19.94 11.59 7.75
CA VAL A 63 -20.10 11.81 9.20
C VAL A 63 -18.94 12.56 9.84
N CYS A 64 -17.75 12.52 9.25
CA CYS A 64 -16.57 13.23 9.75
C CYS A 64 -16.29 14.53 9.01
N LEU A 65 -16.47 14.56 7.68
CA LEU A 65 -16.18 15.74 6.85
C LEU A 65 -17.42 16.52 6.43
N GLY A 66 -18.62 15.99 6.67
CA GLY A 66 -19.86 16.62 6.23
C GLY A 66 -19.98 16.66 4.71
N VAL A 67 -19.39 15.72 3.98
CA VAL A 67 -19.39 15.68 2.51
C VAL A 67 -20.30 14.54 2.03
N ASP A 68 -21.36 14.90 1.31
CA ASP A 68 -22.30 13.94 0.70
C ASP A 68 -23.08 14.64 -0.45
N PRO A 69 -22.88 14.25 -1.72
CA PRO A 69 -21.93 13.26 -2.24
C PRO A 69 -20.47 13.76 -2.28
N PRO A 70 -19.49 12.91 -2.65
CA PRO A 70 -18.10 13.33 -2.83
C PRO A 70 -17.96 14.56 -3.76
N GLY A 71 -17.07 15.49 -3.38
CA GLY A 71 -16.82 16.72 -4.14
C GLY A 71 -17.73 17.91 -3.79
N THR A 72 -18.68 17.75 -2.87
CA THR A 72 -19.46 18.88 -2.34
C THR A 72 -18.71 19.64 -1.24
N PRO A 73 -19.02 20.92 -1.01
CA PRO A 73 -18.60 21.62 0.19
C PRO A 73 -19.06 20.89 1.46
N ALA A 74 -18.27 21.02 2.53
CA ALA A 74 -18.62 20.47 3.84
C ALA A 74 -19.88 21.14 4.42
N ASP A 75 -20.85 20.33 4.85
CA ASP A 75 -22.00 20.74 5.65
C ASP A 75 -21.85 20.25 7.09
N LEU A 76 -21.68 21.18 8.02
CA LEU A 76 -21.60 20.88 9.45
C LEU A 76 -22.85 20.17 9.99
N GLN A 77 -24.01 20.24 9.34
CA GLN A 77 -25.18 19.49 9.78
C GLN A 77 -25.02 17.98 9.58
N LEU A 78 -24.27 17.57 8.55
CA LEU A 78 -24.00 16.17 8.23
C LEU A 78 -22.96 15.53 9.16
N VAL A 79 -22.10 16.35 9.79
CA VAL A 79 -21.14 15.86 10.77
C VAL A 79 -21.87 15.26 11.97
N ASP A 80 -21.55 14.01 12.26
CA ASP A 80 -22.06 13.22 13.38
C ASP A 80 -20.86 12.77 14.22
N PRO A 81 -20.60 13.43 15.37
CA PRO A 81 -19.48 13.08 16.24
C PRO A 81 -19.50 11.62 16.71
N ALA A 82 -20.67 11.06 17.00
CA ALA A 82 -20.77 9.70 17.54
C ALA A 82 -20.43 8.67 16.46
N ALA A 83 -21.01 8.82 15.26
CA ALA A 83 -20.66 7.96 14.13
C ALA A 83 -19.19 8.14 13.73
N CYS A 84 -18.69 9.38 13.69
CA CYS A 84 -17.29 9.64 13.38
C CYS A 84 -16.32 9.04 14.40
N HIS A 85 -16.67 9.02 15.69
CA HIS A 85 -15.86 8.40 16.75
C HIS A 85 -15.62 6.90 16.48
N GLU A 86 -16.70 6.18 16.15
CA GLU A 86 -16.60 4.75 15.84
C GLU A 86 -15.70 4.48 14.64
N ARG A 87 -15.78 5.34 13.61
CA ARG A 87 -14.92 5.24 12.42
C ARG A 87 -13.46 5.54 12.74
N ALA A 88 -13.21 6.62 13.47
CA ALA A 88 -11.86 7.01 13.87
C ALA A 88 -11.15 5.93 14.72
N ILE A 89 -11.88 5.20 15.58
CA ILE A 89 -11.34 4.05 16.32
C ILE A 89 -10.96 2.91 15.37
N ALA A 90 -11.83 2.58 14.40
CA ALA A 90 -11.56 1.52 13.44
C ALA A 90 -10.32 1.85 12.58
N LEU A 91 -10.24 3.07 12.06
CA LEU A 91 -9.08 3.57 11.30
C LEU A 91 -7.80 3.53 12.15
N LEU A 92 -7.88 3.94 13.43
CA LEU A 92 -6.73 3.93 14.32
C LEU A 92 -6.17 2.51 14.49
N ALA A 93 -7.04 1.52 14.66
CA ALA A 93 -6.64 0.12 14.77
C ALA A 93 -5.97 -0.37 13.47
N THR A 94 -6.52 -0.03 12.31
CA THR A 94 -5.94 -0.35 11.00
C THR A 94 -4.54 0.24 10.84
N HIS A 95 -4.36 1.52 11.15
CA HIS A 95 -3.07 2.20 11.02
C HIS A 95 -2.02 1.65 11.99
N GLN A 96 -2.40 1.37 13.24
CA GLN A 96 -1.49 0.76 14.22
C GLN A 96 -1.05 -0.64 13.81
N LYS A 97 -1.99 -1.45 13.31
CA LYS A 97 -1.68 -2.78 12.76
C LYS A 97 -0.74 -2.68 11.58
N PHE A 98 -1.04 -1.81 10.61
CA PHE A 98 -0.21 -1.61 9.42
C PHE A 98 1.21 -1.20 9.79
N LEU A 99 1.38 -0.21 10.67
CA LEU A 99 2.71 0.21 11.13
C LEU A 99 3.49 -0.94 11.75
N GLY A 100 2.83 -1.72 12.63
CA GLY A 100 3.45 -2.88 13.26
C GLY A 100 3.81 -4.00 12.27
N ASP A 101 3.04 -4.18 11.20
CA ASP A 101 3.31 -5.18 10.17
C ASP A 101 4.38 -4.68 9.16
N LEU A 102 4.43 -3.37 8.90
CA LEU A 102 5.47 -2.71 8.10
C LEU A 102 6.85 -2.82 8.74
N ASP A 103 6.95 -2.76 10.06
CA ASP A 103 8.20 -2.98 10.80
C ASP A 103 8.72 -4.43 10.69
N ARG A 104 7.83 -5.38 10.39
CA ARG A 104 8.15 -6.81 10.27
C ARG A 104 8.32 -7.27 8.83
N THR A 105 8.08 -6.40 7.86
CA THR A 105 8.08 -6.74 6.43
C THR A 105 9.06 -5.83 5.69
N PRO A 106 10.33 -6.24 5.51
CA PRO A 106 11.32 -5.42 4.84
C PRO A 106 10.90 -5.09 3.41
N ALA A 107 10.95 -3.80 3.05
CA ALA A 107 10.66 -3.34 1.70
C ALA A 107 11.76 -3.78 0.72
N PRO A 108 11.42 -4.46 -0.39
CA PRO A 108 12.33 -4.65 -1.51
C PRO A 108 12.88 -3.32 -2.03
N ALA A 109 14.08 -3.32 -2.60
CA ALA A 109 14.78 -2.10 -3.04
C ALA A 109 13.94 -1.19 -3.95
N LYS A 110 13.09 -1.78 -4.80
CA LYS A 110 12.21 -1.05 -5.73
C LYS A 110 11.07 -0.27 -5.04
N PHE A 111 10.72 -0.63 -3.81
CA PHE A 111 9.63 -0.01 -3.03
C PHE A 111 10.16 0.84 -1.85
N LEU A 112 11.48 1.02 -1.73
CA LEU A 112 12.06 1.82 -0.65
C LEU A 112 11.58 3.28 -0.61
N PRO A 113 11.39 3.97 -1.74
CA PRO A 113 10.83 5.33 -1.72
C PRO A 113 9.43 5.36 -1.09
N ASP A 114 8.57 4.41 -1.46
CA ASP A 114 7.19 4.31 -0.96
C ASP A 114 7.13 3.88 0.51
N ASP A 115 7.98 2.92 0.91
CA ASP A 115 8.14 2.52 2.31
C ASP A 115 8.49 3.72 3.21
N GLN A 116 9.37 4.61 2.75
CA GLN A 116 9.71 5.83 3.48
C GLN A 116 8.51 6.78 3.63
N VAL A 117 7.64 6.86 2.62
CA VAL A 117 6.40 7.64 2.72
C VAL A 117 5.48 7.04 3.78
N PHE A 118 5.25 5.72 3.77
CA PHE A 118 4.44 5.06 4.80
C PHE A 118 5.02 5.27 6.20
N ARG A 119 6.33 5.08 6.38
CA ARG A 119 7.00 5.27 7.67
C ARG A 119 6.95 6.72 8.18
N ALA A 120 6.86 7.70 7.27
CA ALA A 120 6.75 9.10 7.64
C ALA A 120 5.31 9.53 7.95
N GLN A 121 4.33 9.04 7.19
CA GLN A 121 2.94 9.51 7.27
C GLN A 121 2.08 8.71 8.24
N ILE A 122 2.25 7.38 8.34
CA ILE A 122 1.42 6.55 9.23
C ILE A 122 1.50 6.98 10.70
N PRO A 123 2.66 7.34 11.27
CA PRO A 123 2.71 7.87 12.63
C PRO A 123 1.95 9.19 12.81
N LYS A 124 1.91 10.06 11.79
CA LYS A 124 1.16 11.31 11.84
C LYS A 124 -0.33 11.07 11.77
N THR A 125 -0.79 10.22 10.85
CA THR A 125 -2.20 9.87 10.73
C THR A 125 -2.71 9.18 12.00
N ILE A 126 -1.90 8.35 12.66
CA ILE A 126 -2.21 7.83 14.02
C ILE A 126 -2.41 8.97 15.03
N ALA A 127 -1.54 9.99 15.02
CA ALA A 127 -1.68 11.13 15.92
C ALA A 127 -2.95 11.94 15.61
N ASP A 128 -3.28 12.14 14.34
CA ASP A 128 -4.50 12.84 13.93
C ASP A 128 -5.77 12.06 14.26
N LEU A 129 -5.77 10.73 14.12
CA LEU A 129 -6.89 9.90 14.53
C LEU A 129 -7.15 9.98 16.04
N ASN A 130 -6.11 10.02 16.87
CA ASN A 130 -6.26 10.27 18.31
C ASN A 130 -6.85 11.64 18.62
N ARG A 131 -6.48 12.67 17.85
CA ARG A 131 -7.07 14.01 17.96
C ARG A 131 -8.53 14.01 17.51
N LEU A 132 -8.85 13.31 16.43
CA LEU A 132 -10.21 13.16 15.93
C LEU A 132 -11.10 12.46 16.97
N ILE A 133 -10.63 11.35 17.56
CA ILE A 133 -11.30 10.68 18.68
C ILE A 133 -11.56 11.67 19.82
N SER A 134 -10.55 12.43 20.23
CA SER A 134 -10.70 13.43 21.30
C SER A 134 -11.73 14.51 20.93
N ALA A 135 -11.72 14.98 19.68
CA ALA A 135 -12.65 15.96 19.16
C ALA A 135 -14.08 15.43 19.10
N THR A 136 -14.30 14.14 18.82
CA THR A 136 -15.65 13.56 18.81
C THR A 136 -16.27 13.44 20.21
N GLN A 137 -15.44 13.37 21.26
CA GLN A 137 -15.88 13.24 22.64
C GLN A 137 -16.12 14.59 23.33
N SER A 138 -15.35 15.60 22.97
CA SER A 138 -15.28 16.88 23.70
C SER A 138 -15.41 18.12 22.81
N GLY A 139 -15.24 17.95 21.50
CA GLY A 139 -15.33 18.99 20.50
C GLY A 139 -16.70 19.01 19.84
N GLY A 140 -17.19 20.20 19.50
CA GLY A 140 -18.38 20.30 18.64
C GLY A 140 -18.08 19.82 17.22
N LYS A 141 -19.10 19.79 16.36
CA LYS A 141 -19.00 19.37 14.96
C LYS A 141 -17.86 20.04 14.17
N SER A 142 -17.56 21.32 14.46
CA SER A 142 -16.45 22.03 13.82
C SER A 142 -15.07 21.47 14.19
N ALA A 143 -14.88 20.99 15.42
CA ALA A 143 -13.62 20.38 15.85
C ALA A 143 -13.43 19.01 15.22
N VAL A 144 -14.53 18.23 15.10
CA VAL A 144 -14.54 16.96 14.36
C VAL A 144 -14.15 17.19 12.91
N LEU A 145 -14.79 18.13 12.21
CA LEU A 145 -14.47 18.49 10.83
C LEU A 145 -12.99 18.88 10.66
N GLN A 146 -12.47 19.73 11.54
CA GLN A 146 -11.08 20.17 11.49
C GLN A 146 -10.10 19.00 11.69
N ALA A 147 -10.34 18.15 12.69
CA ALA A 147 -9.46 17.01 12.97
C ALA A 147 -9.51 15.96 11.84
N ALA A 148 -10.70 15.70 11.28
CA ALA A 148 -10.86 14.82 10.14
C ALA A 148 -10.18 15.38 8.88
N THR A 149 -10.22 16.69 8.68
CA THR A 149 -9.52 17.36 7.57
C THR A 149 -8.00 17.22 7.70
N ALA A 150 -7.46 17.34 8.92
CA ALA A 150 -6.04 17.12 9.17
C ALA A 150 -5.62 15.68 8.84
N TYR A 151 -6.38 14.69 9.35
CA TYR A 151 -6.19 13.29 9.02
C TYR A 151 -6.17 13.05 7.50
N ASN A 152 -7.17 13.55 6.77
CA ASN A 152 -7.24 13.39 5.33
C ASN A 152 -6.08 14.04 4.58
N GLY A 153 -5.61 15.19 5.06
CA GLY A 153 -4.50 15.93 4.47
C GLY A 153 -3.16 15.18 4.59
N ASP A 154 -2.94 14.49 5.71
CA ASP A 154 -1.74 13.68 5.93
C ASP A 154 -1.85 12.27 5.33
N MET A 155 -3.07 11.73 5.24
CA MET A 155 -3.34 10.40 4.68
C MET A 155 -3.33 10.43 3.15
N TYR A 156 -4.33 11.05 2.51
CA TYR A 156 -4.63 10.71 1.12
C TYR A 156 -3.52 11.09 0.13
N PRO A 157 -3.03 12.34 0.03
CA PRO A 157 -2.15 12.73 -1.08
C PRO A 157 -0.89 11.86 -1.20
N SER A 158 -0.15 11.68 -0.11
CA SER A 158 1.11 10.94 -0.16
C SER A 158 0.92 9.43 0.01
N VAL A 159 -0.01 8.99 0.86
CA VAL A 159 -0.19 7.55 1.10
C VAL A 159 -0.85 6.91 -0.11
N THR A 160 -1.88 7.50 -0.74
CA THR A 160 -2.49 6.88 -1.92
C THR A 160 -1.56 6.83 -3.12
N ASP A 161 -0.71 7.84 -3.31
CA ASP A 161 0.31 7.79 -4.37
C ASP A 161 1.26 6.60 -4.16
N ALA A 162 1.79 6.43 -2.94
CA ALA A 162 2.61 5.28 -2.58
C ALA A 162 1.86 3.94 -2.67
N LEU A 163 0.56 3.90 -2.36
CA LEU A 163 -0.28 2.72 -2.55
C LEU A 163 -0.38 2.33 -4.03
N ASN A 164 -0.62 3.30 -4.92
CA ASN A 164 -0.71 3.08 -6.36
C ASN A 164 0.60 2.56 -6.96
N ASP A 165 1.74 3.07 -6.48
CA ASP A 165 3.05 2.69 -6.98
C ASP A 165 3.45 1.27 -6.55
N VAL A 166 3.08 0.85 -5.33
CA VAL A 166 3.36 -0.50 -4.83
C VAL A 166 2.35 -1.53 -5.33
N ASP A 167 1.07 -1.21 -5.27
CA ASP A 167 -0.02 -2.08 -5.71
C ASP A 167 -1.02 -1.33 -6.62
N PRO A 168 -0.78 -1.30 -7.94
CA PRO A 168 -1.67 -0.61 -8.88
C PRO A 168 -3.04 -1.30 -9.06
N SER A 169 -3.29 -2.44 -8.40
CA SER A 169 -4.60 -3.10 -8.45
C SER A 169 -5.63 -2.48 -7.51
N VAL A 170 -5.18 -1.69 -6.53
CA VAL A 170 -6.07 -0.97 -5.62
C VAL A 170 -6.82 0.14 -6.35
N ARG A 171 -8.09 0.34 -5.97
CA ARG A 171 -8.89 1.46 -6.46
C ARG A 171 -9.08 2.47 -5.34
N HIS A 172 -8.84 3.74 -5.64
CA HIS A 172 -9.12 4.85 -4.74
C HIS A 172 -10.43 5.52 -5.16
N PRO A 173 -11.36 5.78 -4.21
CA PRO A 173 -12.58 6.52 -4.48
C PRO A 173 -12.35 8.01 -4.73
#